data_AF-A0A7S1SRB2-F1
#
_entry.id   AF-A0A7S1SRB2-F1
#
_cell.length_a   1.000
_cell.length_b   1.000
_cell.length_c   1.000
_cell.angle_alpha   90.00
_cell.angle_beta   90.00
_cell.angle_gamma   90.00
#
_symmetry.space_group_name_H-M   'P 1'
#
loop_
_entity.id
_entity.type
_entity.pdbx_description
1 polymer ?
#
loop_
_entity_poly.entity_id
_entity_poly.type
_entity_poly.pdbx_seq_one_letter_code
_entity_poly.pdbx_strand_id
1 'polypeptide(L)'
;HPVCRDSYDGRCWCRDGSGKTAASCLDKLRWVTIGPQYDWTQRVYDSEGPYQPVPELLAQLSRKASAIALEAERGRGLPGWQRAFSPDAALVNYYGEGDTLNGHVDDVEPDQSMPIVSISLGCPAILLMGRETLDAPPAAILVRGGDVVVL
;
A
#
# COMPACT_ATOMS: atom_id res chain seq x y z
N HIS A 1 -8.32 34.12 20.90
CA HIS A 1 -7.80 33.12 19.94
C HIS A 1 -6.46 33.61 19.41
N PRO A 2 -5.33 32.92 19.64
CA PRO A 2 -4.07 33.36 19.06
C PRO A 2 -4.01 32.93 17.58
N VAL A 3 -3.65 33.90 16.76
CA VAL A 3 -3.54 33.90 15.30
C VAL A 3 -2.29 33.10 14.89
N CYS A 4 -2.43 32.15 13.94
CA CYS A 4 -1.29 31.49 13.29
C CYS A 4 -0.45 32.53 12.54
N ARG A 5 0.87 32.55 12.76
CA ARG A 5 1.81 33.32 11.95
C ARG A 5 2.29 32.46 10.78
N ASP A 6 2.20 33.01 9.58
CA ASP A 6 2.51 32.39 8.27
C ASP A 6 4.00 32.14 8.00
N SER A 7 4.78 31.69 8.99
CA SER A 7 6.19 31.33 8.78
C SER A 7 6.39 29.83 9.03
N TYR A 8 6.17 29.04 7.98
CA TYR A 8 6.47 27.61 7.96
C TYR A 8 7.98 27.44 7.68
N ASP A 9 8.79 27.25 8.71
CA ASP A 9 10.26 27.09 8.56
C ASP A 9 10.71 25.63 8.40
N GLY A 10 9.76 24.70 8.34
CA GLY A 10 9.98 23.27 8.14
C GLY A 10 10.67 22.54 9.30
N ARG A 11 11.01 23.21 10.40
CA ARG A 11 11.85 22.63 11.46
C ARG A 11 11.07 22.02 12.63
N CYS A 12 9.81 22.39 12.82
CA CYS A 12 9.04 21.98 14.01
C CYS A 12 7.60 21.57 13.64
N TRP A 13 7.24 20.31 13.90
CA TRP A 13 5.86 19.82 13.83
C TRP A 13 5.21 19.83 15.23
N CYS A 14 5.33 20.96 15.94
CA CYS A 14 4.74 21.15 17.26
C CYS A 14 4.33 22.62 17.42
N ARG A 15 3.10 22.85 17.89
CA ARG A 15 2.56 24.20 18.13
C ARG A 15 3.38 24.98 19.18
N ASP A 16 4.10 24.27 20.06
CA ASP A 16 4.70 24.82 21.29
C ASP A 16 6.21 24.48 21.49
N GLY A 17 6.92 24.08 20.42
CA GLY A 17 8.39 24.16 20.37
C GLY A 17 9.22 23.26 21.30
N SER A 18 8.99 21.93 21.29
CA SER A 18 9.95 20.95 21.86
C SER A 18 9.81 19.49 21.38
N GLY A 19 9.06 19.21 20.31
CA GLY A 19 8.87 17.84 19.83
C GLY A 19 9.76 17.44 18.64
N LYS A 20 9.59 16.19 18.22
CA LYS A 20 10.34 15.57 17.12
C LYS A 20 10.19 16.39 15.84
N THR A 21 11.28 16.50 15.08
CA THR A 21 11.23 17.12 13.75
C THR A 21 10.49 16.21 12.78
N ALA A 22 9.85 16.78 11.76
CA ALA A 22 9.18 16.00 10.72
C ALA A 22 10.13 14.97 10.08
N ALA A 23 11.38 15.37 9.81
CA ALA A 23 12.43 14.48 9.30
C ALA A 23 12.64 13.26 10.22
N SER A 24 12.81 13.49 11.53
CA SER A 24 13.03 12.40 12.48
C SER A 24 11.83 11.45 12.65
N CYS A 25 10.62 11.92 12.33
CA CYS A 25 9.42 11.08 12.29
C CYS A 25 9.33 10.29 10.98
N LEU A 26 9.64 10.93 9.85
CA LEU A 26 9.67 10.31 8.52
C LEU A 26 10.71 9.17 8.45
N ASP A 27 11.90 9.36 9.02
CA ASP A 27 12.95 8.34 9.04
C ASP A 27 12.53 7.06 9.80
N LYS A 28 11.57 7.18 10.72
CA LYS A 28 11.03 6.07 11.53
C LYS A 28 9.74 5.49 10.97
N LEU A 29 9.17 6.11 9.94
CA LEU A 29 7.95 5.61 9.32
C LEU A 29 8.27 4.30 8.58
N ARG A 30 7.43 3.28 8.77
CA ARG A 30 7.58 1.97 8.12
C ARG A 30 6.33 1.53 7.39
N TRP A 31 5.17 1.82 7.96
CA TRP A 31 3.92 1.57 7.29
C TRP A 31 2.85 2.56 7.73
N VAL A 32 1.83 2.71 6.87
CA VAL A 32 0.59 3.43 7.17
C VAL A 32 -0.57 2.65 6.57
N THR A 33 -1.64 2.49 7.33
CA THR A 33 -2.93 1.96 6.89
C THR A 33 -3.85 3.13 6.52
N ILE A 34 -4.53 2.99 5.39
CA ILE A 34 -5.58 3.90 4.91
C ILE A 34 -6.84 3.06 4.73
N GLY A 35 -8.01 3.57 5.12
CA GLY A 35 -9.21 2.76 5.26
C GLY A 35 -9.25 2.02 6.61
N PRO A 36 -10.03 0.93 6.70
CA PRO A 36 -10.11 0.08 7.88
C PRO A 36 -8.72 -0.26 8.44
N GLN A 37 -8.57 -0.21 9.76
CA GLN A 37 -7.29 -0.47 10.40
C GLN A 37 -7.02 -1.98 10.43
N TYR A 38 -5.79 -2.37 10.09
CA TYR A 38 -5.38 -3.77 10.15
C TYR A 38 -4.80 -4.12 11.53
N ASP A 39 -5.43 -5.04 12.24
CA ASP A 39 -4.88 -5.62 13.47
C ASP A 39 -3.90 -6.74 13.09
N TRP A 40 -2.61 -6.45 13.23
CA TRP A 40 -1.53 -7.41 12.95
C TRP A 40 -1.53 -8.64 13.86
N THR A 41 -2.06 -8.52 15.08
CA THR A 41 -2.11 -9.61 16.05
C THR A 41 -3.23 -10.58 15.69
N GLN A 42 -4.41 -10.03 15.39
CA GLN A 42 -5.60 -10.81 15.06
C GLN A 42 -5.71 -11.16 13.58
N ARG A 43 -4.90 -10.52 12.72
CA ARG A 43 -4.92 -10.63 11.25
C ARG A 43 -6.29 -10.30 10.66
N VAL A 44 -6.94 -9.26 11.16
CA VAL A 44 -8.27 -8.81 10.70
C VAL A 44 -8.33 -7.30 10.50
N TYR A 45 -9.21 -6.87 9.62
CA TYR A 45 -9.55 -5.45 9.48
C TYR A 45 -10.65 -5.05 10.48
N ASP A 46 -10.44 -3.96 11.20
CA ASP A 46 -11.48 -3.28 11.97
C ASP A 46 -12.32 -2.39 11.03
N SER A 47 -13.41 -2.96 10.52
CA SER A 47 -14.37 -2.27 9.65
C SER A 47 -15.35 -1.38 10.40
N GLU A 48 -15.47 -1.53 11.72
CA GLU A 48 -16.45 -0.83 12.56
C GLU A 48 -15.86 0.45 13.18
N GLY A 49 -14.53 0.48 13.36
CA GLY A 49 -13.81 1.65 13.84
C GLY A 49 -13.82 2.84 12.87
N PRO A 50 -13.54 4.07 13.35
CA PRO A 50 -13.45 5.23 12.49
C PRO A 50 -12.21 5.16 11.59
N TYR A 51 -12.40 5.36 10.28
CA TYR A 51 -11.30 5.45 9.32
C TYR A 51 -11.52 6.55 8.29
N GLN A 52 -10.42 6.94 7.62
CA GLN A 52 -10.48 7.79 6.43
C GLN A 52 -10.52 6.90 5.20
N PRO A 53 -11.39 7.19 4.21
CA PRO A 53 -11.44 6.41 2.98
C PRO A 53 -10.13 6.56 2.20
N VAL A 54 -9.86 5.58 1.32
CA VAL A 54 -8.74 5.66 0.38
C VAL A 54 -8.88 6.94 -0.45
N PRO A 55 -7.83 7.79 -0.51
CA PRO A 55 -7.85 9.01 -1.32
C PRO A 55 -8.27 8.72 -2.75
N GLU A 56 -9.20 9.53 -3.27
CA GLU A 56 -9.83 9.28 -4.58
C GLU A 56 -8.82 9.18 -5.72
N LEU A 57 -7.69 9.92 -5.66
CA LEU A 57 -6.61 9.80 -6.63
C LEU A 57 -6.01 8.38 -6.66
N LEU A 58 -5.73 7.80 -5.49
CA LEU A 58 -5.22 6.43 -5.37
C LEU A 58 -6.27 5.43 -5.84
N ALA A 59 -7.53 5.63 -5.44
CA ALA A 59 -8.63 4.77 -5.85
C ALA A 59 -8.82 4.77 -7.38
N GLN A 60 -8.76 5.93 -8.03
CA GLN A 60 -8.82 6.04 -9.49
C GLN A 60 -7.64 5.37 -10.19
N LEU A 61 -6.42 5.57 -9.67
CA LEU A 61 -5.23 4.94 -10.23
C LEU A 61 -5.35 3.42 -10.16
N SER A 62 -5.73 2.88 -9.00
CA SER A 62 -5.87 1.44 -8.82
C SER A 62 -7.01 0.86 -9.64
N ARG A 63 -8.15 1.57 -9.78
CA ARG A 63 -9.23 1.20 -10.69
C ARG A 63 -8.77 1.09 -12.14
N LYS A 64 -7.98 2.06 -12.61
CA LYS A 64 -7.44 2.06 -13.98
C LYS A 64 -6.45 0.92 -14.19
N ALA A 65 -5.51 0.73 -13.27
CA ALA A 65 -4.52 -0.36 -13.34
C ALA A 65 -5.19 -1.73 -13.36
N SER A 66 -6.15 -1.93 -12.45
CA SER A 66 -7.00 -3.12 -12.41
C SER A 66 -7.72 -3.31 -13.75
N ALA A 67 -8.45 -2.32 -14.26
CA ALA A 67 -9.17 -2.45 -15.53
C ALA A 67 -8.26 -2.86 -16.71
N ILE A 68 -7.05 -2.30 -16.80
CA ILE A 68 -6.06 -2.68 -17.83
C ILE A 68 -5.65 -4.16 -17.67
N ALA A 69 -5.36 -4.60 -16.44
CA ALA A 69 -5.02 -5.99 -16.17
C ALA A 69 -6.18 -6.94 -16.48
N LEU A 70 -7.43 -6.57 -16.16
CA LEU A 70 -8.61 -7.38 -16.49
C LEU A 70 -8.74 -7.63 -17.99
N GLU A 71 -8.55 -6.58 -18.80
CA GLU A 71 -8.60 -6.71 -20.26
C GLU A 71 -7.47 -7.60 -20.79
N ALA A 72 -6.27 -7.52 -20.20
CA ALA A 72 -5.15 -8.41 -20.55
C ALA A 72 -5.45 -9.88 -20.20
N GLU A 73 -6.03 -10.14 -19.03
CA GLU A 73 -6.43 -11.48 -18.58
C GLU A 73 -7.53 -12.07 -19.48
N ARG A 74 -8.55 -11.26 -19.80
CA ARG A 74 -9.61 -11.64 -20.75
C ARG A 74 -9.04 -11.98 -22.13
N GLY A 75 -8.08 -11.20 -22.63
CA GLY A 75 -7.38 -11.47 -23.88
C GLY A 75 -6.60 -12.80 -23.87
N ARG A 76 -6.25 -13.32 -22.68
CA ARG A 76 -5.61 -14.63 -22.47
C ARG A 76 -6.61 -15.75 -22.20
N GLY A 77 -7.92 -15.46 -22.21
CA GLY A 77 -8.96 -16.43 -21.87
C GLY A 77 -9.05 -16.75 -20.38
N LEU A 78 -8.47 -15.92 -19.52
CA LEU A 78 -8.53 -16.06 -18.06
C LEU A 78 -9.80 -15.35 -17.53
N PRO A 79 -10.43 -15.89 -16.48
CA PRO A 79 -11.72 -15.38 -16.01
C PRO A 79 -11.62 -13.96 -15.43
N GLY A 80 -10.43 -13.56 -14.93
CA GLY A 80 -10.24 -12.32 -14.18
C GLY A 80 -11.20 -12.23 -13.00
N TRP A 81 -11.61 -11.01 -12.66
CA TRP A 81 -12.58 -10.75 -11.59
C TRP A 81 -13.90 -10.20 -12.14
N GLN A 82 -14.98 -10.41 -11.38
CA GLN A 82 -16.36 -10.28 -11.89
C GLN A 82 -16.92 -8.85 -11.80
N ARG A 83 -16.36 -7.98 -10.98
CA ARG A 83 -16.85 -6.63 -10.72
C ARG A 83 -15.75 -5.58 -10.84
N ALA A 84 -16.11 -4.32 -11.07
CA ALA A 84 -15.11 -3.24 -11.05
C ALA A 84 -14.39 -3.22 -9.69
N PHE A 85 -13.06 -3.12 -9.73
CA PHE A 85 -12.25 -3.00 -8.52
C PHE A 85 -12.62 -1.72 -7.76
N SER A 86 -12.72 -1.80 -6.44
CA SER A 86 -12.98 -0.66 -5.56
C SER A 86 -12.11 -0.85 -4.32
N PRO A 87 -11.00 -0.12 -4.17
CA PRO A 87 -10.14 -0.27 -3.01
C PRO A 87 -10.75 0.44 -1.81
N ASP A 88 -11.01 -0.31 -0.75
CA ASP A 88 -11.53 0.22 0.52
C ASP A 88 -10.42 0.41 1.56
N ALA A 89 -9.29 -0.31 1.38
CA ALA A 89 -8.10 -0.23 2.22
C ALA A 89 -6.84 -0.07 1.36
N ALA A 90 -5.80 0.53 1.94
CA ALA A 90 -4.45 0.55 1.38
C ALA A 90 -3.39 0.48 2.49
N LEU A 91 -2.34 -0.30 2.23
CA LEU A 91 -1.14 -0.36 3.07
C LEU A 91 0.01 0.32 2.32
N VAL A 92 0.53 1.41 2.90
CA VAL A 92 1.70 2.11 2.36
C VAL A 92 2.92 1.68 3.14
N ASN A 93 3.84 0.96 2.49
CA ASN A 93 5.11 0.55 3.09
C ASN A 93 6.23 1.52 2.73
N TYR A 94 7.05 1.87 3.72
CA TYR A 94 8.21 2.75 3.61
C TYR A 94 9.47 1.94 3.89
N TYR A 95 10.34 1.86 2.89
CA TYR A 95 11.58 1.09 2.96
C TYR A 95 12.79 2.02 2.95
N GLY A 96 13.65 1.87 3.97
CA GLY A 96 15.00 2.41 3.98
C GLY A 96 16.01 1.47 3.31
N GLU A 97 17.27 1.90 3.28
CA GLU A 97 18.36 1.06 2.78
C GLU A 97 18.49 -0.23 3.61
N GLY A 98 18.46 -1.38 2.94
CA GLY A 98 18.57 -2.69 3.56
C GLY A 98 17.28 -3.22 4.20
N ASP A 99 16.18 -2.44 4.20
CA ASP A 99 14.89 -2.94 4.68
C ASP A 99 14.38 -4.06 3.75
N THR A 100 13.81 -5.10 4.35
CA THR A 100 13.24 -6.25 3.64
C THR A 100 11.87 -6.59 4.20
N LEU A 101 10.96 -7.04 3.35
CA LEU A 101 9.71 -7.67 3.77
C LEU A 101 9.80 -9.18 3.52
N ASN A 102 9.57 -9.97 4.56
CA ASN A 102 9.59 -11.42 4.45
C ASN A 102 8.41 -11.92 3.60
N GLY A 103 8.58 -13.11 3.01
CA GLY A 103 7.50 -13.78 2.29
C GLY A 103 6.28 -13.99 3.19
N HIS A 104 5.12 -13.59 2.69
CA HIS A 104 3.82 -13.76 3.32
C HIS A 104 2.76 -13.93 2.23
N VAL A 105 1.58 -14.36 2.64
CA VAL A 105 0.39 -14.41 1.79
C VAL A 105 -0.61 -13.40 2.35
N ASP A 106 -1.16 -12.60 1.44
CA ASP A 106 -2.29 -11.72 1.71
C ASP A 106 -3.57 -12.55 1.55
N ASP A 107 -4.11 -13.03 2.68
CA ASP A 107 -5.24 -13.96 2.73
C ASP A 107 -6.35 -13.53 3.71
N VAL A 108 -6.37 -12.24 4.03
CA VAL A 108 -7.19 -11.67 5.10
C VAL A 108 -8.31 -10.77 4.57
N GLU A 109 -8.30 -10.50 3.27
CA GLU A 109 -9.35 -9.79 2.55
C GLU A 109 -10.63 -10.64 2.51
N PRO A 110 -11.81 -10.06 2.81
CA PRO A 110 -13.08 -10.80 2.77
C PRO A 110 -13.44 -11.37 1.38
N ASP A 111 -12.93 -10.75 0.31
CA ASP A 111 -13.19 -11.12 -1.08
C ASP A 111 -11.86 -11.30 -1.82
N GLN A 112 -11.28 -12.49 -1.68
CA GLN A 112 -10.04 -12.89 -2.36
C GLN A 112 -10.19 -13.08 -3.88
N SER A 113 -11.41 -12.89 -4.43
CA SER A 113 -11.61 -12.88 -5.89
C SER A 113 -11.24 -11.54 -6.53
N MET A 114 -11.00 -10.52 -5.70
CA MET A 114 -10.59 -9.20 -6.15
C MET A 114 -9.07 -9.06 -6.11
N PRO A 115 -8.49 -8.28 -7.04
CA PRO A 115 -7.05 -8.18 -7.13
C PRO A 115 -6.45 -7.30 -6.03
N ILE A 116 -5.16 -7.48 -5.78
CA ILE A 116 -4.33 -6.53 -5.03
C ILE A 116 -3.57 -5.66 -6.05
N VAL A 117 -3.69 -4.34 -5.91
CA VAL A 117 -2.95 -3.39 -6.74
C VAL A 117 -1.78 -2.82 -5.94
N SER A 118 -0.56 -3.24 -6.29
CA SER A 118 0.68 -2.78 -5.68
C SER A 118 1.36 -1.73 -6.56
N ILE A 119 1.65 -0.57 -6.00
CA ILE A 119 2.25 0.58 -6.69
C ILE A 119 3.62 0.86 -6.07
N SER A 120 4.68 0.78 -6.89
CA SER A 120 6.05 1.05 -6.43
C SER A 120 6.46 2.48 -6.72
N LEU A 121 7.02 3.18 -5.73
CA LEU A 121 7.51 4.55 -5.86
C LEU A 121 8.94 4.67 -5.33
N GLY A 122 9.78 5.43 -6.02
CA GLY A 122 11.16 5.68 -5.61
C GLY A 122 12.14 4.62 -6.10
N CYS A 123 12.99 4.13 -5.20
CA CYS A 123 14.08 3.20 -5.53
C CYS A 123 13.53 1.86 -6.05
N PRO A 124 14.24 1.21 -6.98
CA PRO A 124 13.86 -0.11 -7.45
C PRO A 124 14.01 -1.16 -6.34
N ALA A 125 13.15 -2.18 -6.38
CA ALA A 125 13.16 -3.30 -5.46
C ALA A 125 12.98 -4.63 -6.20
N ILE A 126 13.33 -5.74 -5.55
CA ILE A 126 13.06 -7.08 -6.06
C ILE A 126 11.82 -7.61 -5.35
N LEU A 127 10.74 -7.80 -6.09
CA LEU A 127 9.56 -8.53 -5.63
C LEU A 127 9.79 -10.02 -5.86
N LEU A 128 9.68 -10.82 -4.81
CA LEU A 128 9.74 -12.28 -4.89
C LEU A 128 8.31 -12.82 -4.92
N MET A 129 7.85 -13.22 -6.09
CA MET A 129 6.54 -13.85 -6.26
C MET A 129 6.65 -15.33 -5.94
N GLY A 130 6.04 -15.74 -4.83
CA GLY A 130 6.01 -17.12 -4.34
C GLY A 130 5.31 -18.10 -5.29
N ARG A 131 5.22 -19.35 -4.84
CA ARG A 131 4.53 -20.45 -5.50
C ARG A 131 3.63 -21.14 -4.47
N GLU A 132 2.91 -22.17 -4.91
CA GLU A 132 1.98 -22.93 -4.05
C GLU A 132 2.65 -23.52 -2.79
N THR A 133 3.96 -23.77 -2.83
CA THR A 133 4.73 -24.29 -1.69
C THR A 133 5.93 -23.40 -1.36
N LEU A 134 6.31 -23.39 -0.08
CA LEU A 134 7.47 -22.63 0.42
C LEU A 134 8.81 -23.11 -0.15
N ASP A 135 8.89 -24.38 -0.56
CA ASP A 135 10.11 -25.00 -1.08
C ASP A 135 10.35 -24.67 -2.57
N ALA A 136 9.32 -24.20 -3.27
CA ALA A 136 9.42 -23.86 -4.67
C ALA A 136 10.07 -22.48 -4.84
N PRO A 137 11.08 -22.34 -5.72
CA PRO A 137 11.81 -21.09 -5.86
C PRO A 137 10.88 -19.97 -6.39
N PRO A 138 10.90 -18.77 -5.78
CA PRO A 138 10.06 -17.67 -6.21
C PRO A 138 10.54 -17.12 -7.56
N ALA A 139 9.63 -16.48 -8.30
CA ALA A 139 10.01 -15.63 -9.41
C ALA A 139 10.46 -14.26 -8.90
N ALA A 140 11.69 -13.87 -9.22
CA ALA A 140 12.20 -12.54 -8.92
C ALA A 140 11.78 -11.56 -10.02
N ILE A 141 11.09 -10.49 -9.63
CA ILE A 141 10.61 -9.43 -10.51
C ILE A 141 11.23 -8.13 -10.05
N LEU A 142 11.98 -7.45 -10.92
CA LEU A 142 12.48 -6.10 -10.62
C LEU A 142 11.35 -5.10 -10.83
N VAL A 143 10.93 -4.45 -9.74
CA VAL A 143 9.96 -3.34 -9.77
C VAL A 143 10.70 -2.02 -9.61
N ARG A 144 10.36 -1.04 -10.44
CA ARG A 144 10.93 0.32 -10.43
C ARG A 144 9.89 1.33 -9.96
N GLY A 145 10.35 2.52 -9.60
CA GLY A 145 9.46 3.64 -9.34
C GLY A 145 8.54 3.92 -10.54
N GLY A 146 7.23 3.86 -10.32
CA GLY A 146 6.19 4.00 -11.32
C GLY A 146 5.58 2.67 -11.78
N ASP A 147 6.19 1.53 -11.46
CA ASP A 147 5.63 0.22 -11.82
C ASP A 147 4.41 -0.11 -10.95
N VAL A 148 3.42 -0.74 -11.58
CA VAL A 148 2.21 -1.23 -10.94
C VAL A 148 2.07 -2.72 -11.21
N VAL A 149 1.91 -3.49 -10.14
CA VAL A 149 1.66 -4.93 -10.20
C VAL A 149 0.23 -5.17 -9.74
N VAL A 150 -0.53 -5.94 -10.53
CA VAL A 150 -1.88 -6.39 -10.18
C VAL A 150 -1.79 -7.90 -9.95
N LEU A 151 -2.11 -8.33 -8.73
CA LEU A 151 -2.06 -9.71 -8.26
C LEU A 151 -3.47 -10.26 -8.10
#